data_AF-A0A4Q9UZW3-F1
#
_entry.id   AF-A0A4Q9UZW3-F1
#
_cell.length_a   1.000
_cell.length_b   1.000
_cell.length_c   1.000
_cell.angle_alpha   90.00
_cell.angle_beta   90.00
_cell.angle_gamma   90.00
#
_symmetry.space_group_name_H-M   'P 1'
#
loop_
_entity.id
_entity.type
_entity.pdbx_description
1 polymer ?
#
loop_
_entity_poly.entity_id
_entity_poly.type
_entity_poly.pdbx_seq_one_letter_code
_entity_poly.pdbx_strand_id
1 'polypeptide(L)'
;MTDNQHEHTSKIDELVDQLVDCQSDPNCSCGDVVDSLFELLDHEIPQERAEVLYTHGEECVNCSEQIAAEMRIREIVRRSCSEVAPSELRVRISQFIVQYRGELG
;
A
#
# COMPACT_ATOMS: atom_id res chain seq x y z
N MET A 1 36.84 -10.95 18.94
CA MET A 1 35.46 -11.36 19.25
C MET A 1 34.58 -10.43 18.45
N THR A 2 33.84 -11.03 17.53
CA THR A 2 33.07 -10.46 16.41
C THR A 2 32.13 -9.32 16.79
N ASP A 3 32.11 -8.28 15.92
CA ASP A 3 30.95 -7.62 15.25
C ASP A 3 29.72 -7.23 16.10
N ASN A 4 28.96 -6.15 15.87
CA ASN A 4 28.72 -5.42 14.63
C ASN A 4 27.91 -4.15 14.95
N GLN A 5 28.21 -3.06 14.24
CA GLN A 5 27.30 -2.01 13.77
C GLN A 5 25.87 -1.93 14.38
N HIS A 6 25.57 -0.85 15.11
CA HIS A 6 24.24 -0.23 15.06
C HIS A 6 24.30 0.86 13.98
N GLU A 7 24.01 0.45 12.75
CA GLU A 7 24.14 1.22 11.53
C GLU A 7 22.85 2.03 11.28
N HIS A 8 22.98 3.35 11.31
CA HIS A 8 22.34 4.31 10.39
C HIS A 8 20.89 4.02 9.93
N THR A 9 19.89 4.35 10.76
CA THR A 9 18.55 4.71 10.26
C THR A 9 18.66 6.11 9.64
N SER A 10 18.87 6.11 8.33
CA SER A 10 19.63 7.13 7.61
C SER A 10 18.73 8.24 7.07
N LYS A 11 18.40 9.25 7.91
CA LYS A 11 17.81 10.55 7.53
C LYS A 11 16.42 10.52 6.88
N ILE A 12 16.08 9.47 6.14
CA ILE A 12 14.78 9.20 5.54
C ILE A 12 13.77 8.97 6.65
N ASP A 13 14.08 8.14 7.63
CA ASP A 13 13.19 7.85 8.76
C ASP A 13 12.86 9.13 9.56
N GLU A 14 13.87 9.98 9.81
CA GLU A 14 13.66 11.29 10.47
C GLU A 14 12.84 12.27 9.62
N LEU A 15 12.92 12.17 8.28
CA LEU A 15 12.14 12.99 7.36
C LEU A 15 10.70 12.48 7.22
N VAL A 16 10.48 11.17 7.34
CA VAL A 16 9.15 10.54 7.34
C VAL A 16 8.36 10.94 8.58
N ASP A 17 8.99 10.94 9.76
CA ASP A 17 8.35 11.38 11.00
C ASP A 17 7.92 12.87 10.97
N GLN A 18 8.63 13.71 10.22
CA GLN A 18 8.30 15.13 10.05
C GLN A 18 7.21 15.41 9.00
N LEU A 19 6.80 14.41 8.20
CA LEU A 19 5.78 14.53 7.16
C LEU A 19 4.36 14.17 7.66
N VAL A 20 4.23 13.76 8.93
CA VAL A 20 2.97 13.33 9.53
C VAL A 20 2.46 14.38 10.51
N ASP A 21 2.05 15.54 9.99
CA ASP A 21 1.46 16.57 10.86
C ASP A 21 0.30 17.29 10.20
N CYS A 22 -0.87 16.64 10.24
CA CYS A 22 -2.14 17.34 10.12
C CYS A 22 -2.60 17.74 11.53
N GLN A 23 -1.95 18.74 12.12
CA GLN A 23 -2.17 19.21 13.50
C GLN A 23 -3.47 20.01 13.70
N SER A 24 -4.55 19.67 12.98
CA SER A 24 -5.77 20.50 12.98
C SER A 24 -6.88 20.00 13.91
N ASP A 25 -6.86 18.73 14.35
CA ASP A 25 -7.92 18.20 15.24
C ASP A 25 -7.42 16.96 16.03
N PRO A 26 -7.56 16.89 17.37
CA PRO A 26 -7.32 15.66 18.13
C PRO A 26 -8.26 14.50 17.76
N ASN A 27 -9.29 14.74 16.96
CA ASN A 27 -10.15 13.73 16.35
C ASN A 27 -9.81 13.47 14.87
N CYS A 28 -8.67 13.95 14.35
CA CYS A 28 -8.26 13.66 12.97
C CYS A 28 -7.86 12.19 12.83
N SER A 29 -8.51 11.46 11.93
CA SER A 29 -8.14 10.09 11.49
C SER A 29 -6.97 10.05 10.50
N CYS A 30 -6.15 11.11 10.48
CA CYS A 30 -5.00 11.24 9.61
C CYS A 30 -3.97 10.12 9.83
N GLY A 31 -3.71 9.78 11.10
CA GLY A 31 -2.83 8.67 11.49
C GLY A 31 -3.35 7.34 10.97
N ASP A 32 -4.67 7.09 11.06
CA ASP A 32 -5.28 5.85 10.57
C ASP A 32 -5.10 5.67 9.05
N VAL A 33 -5.16 6.76 8.28
CA VAL A 33 -4.90 6.72 6.83
C VAL A 33 -3.45 6.38 6.54
N VAL A 34 -2.50 7.01 7.24
CA VAL A 34 -1.07 6.76 7.03
C VAL A 34 -0.70 5.33 7.43
N ASP A 35 -1.18 4.88 8.59
CA ASP A 35 -0.91 3.54 9.12
C ASP A 35 -1.52 2.43 8.27
N SER A 36 -2.64 2.72 7.60
CA SER A 36 -3.35 1.74 6.75
C SER A 36 -3.18 2.00 5.26
N LEU A 37 -2.26 2.90 4.85
CA LEU A 37 -2.20 3.42 3.48
C LEU A 37 -1.96 2.31 2.45
N PHE A 38 -1.05 1.39 2.76
CA PHE A 38 -0.71 0.29 1.87
C PHE A 38 -1.87 -0.69 1.78
N GLU A 39 -2.42 -1.13 2.90
CA GLU A 39 -3.54 -2.07 2.94
C GLU A 39 -4.80 -1.47 2.31
N LEU A 40 -5.04 -0.16 2.46
CA LEU A 40 -6.11 0.57 1.80
C LEU A 40 -5.97 0.50 0.26
N LEU A 41 -4.77 0.73 -0.26
CA LEU A 41 -4.48 0.73 -1.71
C LEU A 41 -4.36 -0.67 -2.30
N ASP A 42 -4.01 -1.67 -1.49
CA ASP A 42 -3.98 -3.09 -1.87
C ASP A 42 -5.34 -3.79 -1.69
N HIS A 43 -6.35 -3.06 -1.18
CA HIS A 43 -7.69 -3.58 -0.87
C HIS A 43 -7.69 -4.72 0.17
N GLU A 44 -6.73 -4.68 1.10
CA GLU A 44 -6.54 -5.67 2.17
C GLU A 44 -7.22 -5.27 3.49
N ILE A 45 -8.13 -4.29 3.45
CA ILE A 45 -8.93 -3.87 4.61
C ILE A 45 -10.44 -4.08 4.36
N PRO A 46 -11.24 -4.22 5.43
CA PRO A 46 -12.69 -4.30 5.31
C PRO A 46 -13.26 -3.06 4.60
N GLN A 47 -14.28 -3.27 3.75
CA GLN A 47 -14.89 -2.20 2.96
C GLN A 47 -15.37 -1.01 3.81
N GLU A 48 -16.02 -1.29 4.95
CA GLU A 48 -16.50 -0.27 5.88
C GLU A 48 -15.36 0.64 6.38
N ARG A 49 -14.19 0.07 6.64
CA ARG A 49 -12.99 0.83 7.05
C ARG A 49 -12.42 1.62 5.87
N ALA A 50 -12.39 1.02 4.68
CA ALA A 50 -11.93 1.71 3.47
C ALA A 50 -12.75 2.97 3.19
N GLU A 51 -14.08 2.89 3.30
CA GLU A 51 -14.98 4.03 3.08
C GLU A 51 -14.68 5.21 4.02
N VAL A 52 -14.42 4.93 5.30
CA VAL A 52 -14.04 5.96 6.30
C VAL A 52 -12.71 6.62 5.93
N LEU A 53 -11.69 5.82 5.59
CA LEU A 53 -10.36 6.34 5.23
C LEU A 53 -10.37 7.13 3.93
N TYR A 54 -11.14 6.69 2.92
CA TYR A 54 -11.32 7.45 1.68
C TYR A 54 -12.05 8.77 1.91
N THR A 55 -13.12 8.77 2.71
CA THR A 55 -13.84 10.01 3.07
C THR A 55 -12.89 11.00 3.71
N HIS A 56 -12.05 10.54 4.65
CA HIS A 56 -11.04 11.39 5.25
C HIS A 56 -10.01 11.88 4.22
N GLY A 57 -9.52 11.00 3.35
CA GLY A 57 -8.58 11.33 2.29
C GLY A 57 -9.09 12.37 1.29
N GLU A 58 -10.40 12.46 1.08
CA GLU A 58 -11.03 13.48 0.22
C GLU A 58 -11.16 14.84 0.93
N GLU A 59 -11.38 14.84 2.24
CA GLU A 59 -11.58 16.06 3.05
C GLU A 59 -10.27 16.65 3.58
N CYS A 60 -9.20 15.86 3.67
CA CYS A 60 -7.92 16.24 4.22
C CYS A 60 -6.85 16.38 3.12
N VAL A 61 -6.37 17.62 2.92
CA VAL A 61 -5.33 17.93 1.92
C VAL A 61 -4.08 17.07 2.12
N ASN A 62 -3.60 16.92 3.37
CA ASN A 62 -2.41 16.12 3.67
C ASN A 62 -2.60 14.65 3.27
N CYS A 63 -3.71 14.02 3.67
CA CYS A 63 -3.99 12.63 3.33
C CYS A 63 -4.21 12.44 1.82
N SER A 64 -4.85 13.41 1.14
CA SER A 64 -5.02 13.38 -0.31
C SER A 64 -3.67 13.38 -1.05
N GLU A 65 -2.70 14.17 -0.56
CA GLU A 65 -1.36 14.27 -1.15
C GLU A 65 -0.56 12.98 -0.91
N GLN A 66 -0.66 12.39 0.29
CA GLN A 66 0.00 11.12 0.62
C GLN A 66 -0.53 9.96 -0.23
N ILE A 67 -1.86 9.84 -0.35
CA ILE A 67 -2.49 8.83 -1.22
C ILE A 67 -2.03 9.02 -2.67
N ALA A 68 -2.05 10.26 -3.18
CA ALA A 68 -1.62 10.55 -4.54
C ALA A 68 -0.12 10.27 -4.77
N ALA A 69 0.73 10.55 -3.78
CA ALA A 69 2.16 10.26 -3.84
C ALA A 69 2.42 8.75 -3.94
N GLU A 70 1.79 7.96 -3.08
CA GLU A 70 1.92 6.50 -3.07
C GLU A 70 1.39 5.88 -4.38
N MET A 71 0.23 6.33 -4.88
CA MET A 71 -0.30 5.91 -6.18
C MET A 71 0.69 6.21 -7.33
N ARG A 72 1.38 7.35 -7.30
CA ARG A 72 2.39 7.71 -8.30
C ARG A 72 3.60 6.78 -8.24
N ILE A 73 4.06 6.42 -7.04
CA ILE A 73 5.15 5.45 -6.86
C ILE A 73 4.74 4.10 -7.44
N ARG A 74 3.54 3.61 -7.08
CA ARG A 74 2.98 2.36 -7.62
C ARG A 74 2.88 2.36 -9.14
N GLU A 75 2.50 3.48 -9.75
CA GLU A 75 2.50 3.67 -11.20
C GLU A 75 3.89 3.53 -11.82
N ILE A 76 4.88 4.19 -11.22
CA ILE A 76 6.28 4.12 -11.69
C ILE A 76 6.79 2.68 -11.62
N VAL A 77 6.54 1.98 -10.51
CA VAL A 77 6.95 0.57 -10.32
C VAL A 77 6.29 -0.30 -11.38
N ARG A 78 4.97 -0.18 -11.57
CA ARG A 78 4.22 -0.99 -12.54
C ARG A 78 4.71 -0.78 -13.97
N ARG A 79 5.01 0.46 -14.36
CA ARG A 79 5.57 0.76 -15.68
C ARG A 79 6.98 0.18 -15.86
N SER A 80 7.78 0.17 -14.80
CA SER A 80 9.17 -0.29 -14.83
C SER A 80 9.27 -1.82 -14.80
N CYS A 81 8.30 -2.52 -14.20
CA CYS A 81 8.26 -3.97 -14.04
C CYS A 81 7.22 -4.63 -14.95
N SER A 82 7.33 -4.44 -16.27
CA SER A 82 6.37 -4.95 -17.28
C SER A 82 6.72 -6.35 -17.82
N GLU A 83 7.22 -7.24 -16.97
CA GLU A 83 7.55 -8.61 -17.38
C GLU A 83 6.27 -9.41 -17.67
N VAL A 84 6.18 -9.90 -18.92
CA VAL A 84 5.05 -10.72 -19.35
C VAL A 84 5.25 -12.12 -18.82
N ALA A 85 4.33 -12.59 -17.96
CA ALA A 85 4.35 -13.97 -17.47
C ALA A 85 4.44 -14.97 -18.65
N PRO A 86 5.35 -15.97 -18.59
CA PRO A 86 5.53 -16.97 -19.64
C PRO A 86 4.23 -17.70 -19.98
N SER A 87 4.08 -18.08 -21.26
CA SER A 87 2.86 -18.73 -21.77
C SER A 87 2.54 -20.04 -21.04
N GLU A 88 3.58 -20.78 -20.68
CA GLU A 88 3.52 -22.06 -19.98
C GLU A 88 2.91 -21.90 -18.58
N LEU A 89 3.23 -20.79 -17.89
CA LEU A 89 2.67 -20.50 -16.58
C LEU A 89 1.17 -20.18 -16.68
N ARG A 90 0.77 -19.41 -17.70
CA ARG A 90 -0.65 -19.07 -17.94
C ARG A 90 -1.48 -20.32 -18.23
N VAL A 91 -0.96 -21.24 -19.05
CA VAL A 91 -1.61 -22.51 -19.34
C VAL A 91 -1.80 -23.33 -18.06
N ARG A 92 -0.74 -23.47 -17.25
CA ARG A 92 -0.79 -24.22 -16.00
C ARG A 92 -1.79 -23.64 -15.00
N ILE A 93 -1.80 -22.32 -14.81
CA ILE A 93 -2.76 -21.63 -13.93
C ILE A 93 -4.19 -21.84 -14.43
N SER A 94 -4.42 -21.72 -15.74
CA SER A 94 -5.76 -21.93 -16.32
C SER A 94 -6.27 -23.36 -16.09
N GLN A 95 -5.40 -24.36 -16.22
CA GLN A 95 -5.73 -25.76 -15.91
C GLN A 95 -6.12 -25.95 -14.45
N PHE A 96 -5.36 -25.37 -13.51
CA PHE A 96 -5.70 -25.44 -12.09
C PHE A 96 -7.04 -24.77 -11.79
N ILE A 97 -7.29 -23.58 -12.33
CA ILE A 97 -8.57 -22.88 -12.14
C ILE A 97 -9.74 -23.76 -12.62
N VAL A 98 -9.61 -24.41 -13.77
CA VAL A 98 -10.65 -25.33 -14.28
C VAL A 98 -10.85 -26.53 -13.36
N GLN A 99 -9.75 -27.17 -12.91
CA GLN A 99 -9.82 -28.33 -12.03
C GLN A 99 -10.53 -28.00 -10.71
N TYR A 100 -10.03 -27.00 -9.99
CA TYR A 100 -10.55 -26.66 -8.66
C TYR A 100 -11.96 -26.04 -8.69
N ARG A 101 -12.35 -25.39 -9.79
CA ARG A 101 -13.74 -24.95 -9.98
C ARG A 101 -14.72 -26.10 -10.19
N GLY A 102 -14.26 -27.23 -10.74
CA GLY A 102 -15.08 -28.44 -10.89
C GLY A 102 -15.25 -29.24 -9.59
N GLU A 103 -14.33 -29.09 -8.64
CA GLU A 103 -14.35 -29.78 -7.35
C GLU A 103 -15.19 -29.06 -6.27
N LEU A 104 -15.57 -27.80 -6.50
CA LEU A 104 -16.43 -26.99 -5.62
C LEU A 104 -17.90 -26.89 -6.10
N GLY A 105 -18.28 -27.72 -7.07
CA GLY A 105 -19.65 -27.79 -7.63
C GLY A 105 -20.48 -28.91 -7.03
#